data_AF-A0A4Q2IU71-F1
#
_entry.id   AF-A0A4Q2IU71-F1
#
_cell.length_a   1.000
_cell.length_b   1.000
_cell.length_c   1.000
_cell.angle_alpha   90.00
_cell.angle_beta   90.00
_cell.angle_gamma   90.00
#
_symmetry.space_group_name_H-M   'P 1'
#
loop_
_entity.id
_entity.type
_entity.pdbx_description
1 polymer ?
#
loop_
_entity_poly.entity_id
_entity_poly.type
_entity_poly.pdbx_seq_one_letter_code
_entity_poly.pdbx_strand_id
1 'polypeptide(L)'
;MPLSERIGERLRLMRFGLIGAAAAAMHYWAAIALVELGGLAPLRANVGAFAIAFWCSYFGHRHWTFADRRGGHPAAVFFRFLATALLGFLLNQWLYYLLLTYLTLPYFISLAIVMVIVAASTYLLSRLWAFRAEQLP
;
A
#
# COMPACT_ATOMS: atom_id res chain seq x y z
N MET A 1 -23.31 -20.97 2.64
CA MET A 1 -21.89 -20.91 2.25
C MET A 1 -21.13 -22.10 2.86
N PRO A 2 -20.62 -23.03 2.03
CA PRO A 2 -19.87 -24.23 2.46
C PRO A 2 -18.57 -23.88 3.20
N LEU A 3 -18.13 -24.77 4.10
CA LEU A 3 -16.94 -24.57 4.97
C LEU A 3 -15.64 -24.35 4.18
N SER A 4 -15.49 -25.02 3.03
CA SER A 4 -14.33 -24.89 2.13
C SER A 4 -14.17 -23.48 1.57
N GLU A 5 -15.28 -22.80 1.24
CA GLU A 5 -15.25 -21.42 0.73
C GLU A 5 -14.81 -20.42 1.81
N ARG A 6 -15.29 -20.59 3.06
CA ARG A 6 -14.90 -19.70 4.17
C ARG A 6 -13.41 -19.80 4.51
N ILE A 7 -12.84 -21.00 4.46
CA ILE A 7 -11.41 -21.23 4.70
C ILE A 7 -10.58 -20.59 3.60
N GLY A 8 -10.96 -20.77 2.33
CA GLY A 8 -10.29 -20.16 1.19
C GLY A 8 -10.32 -18.63 1.22
N GLU A 9 -11.41 -18.04 1.69
CA GLU A 9 -11.55 -16.58 1.84
C GLU A 9 -10.68 -16.01 2.97
N ARG A 10 -10.68 -16.63 4.16
CA ARG A 10 -9.80 -16.23 5.27
C ARG A 10 -8.34 -16.29 4.88
N LEU A 11 -7.90 -17.36 4.22
CA LEU A 11 -6.53 -17.51 3.75
C LEU A 11 -6.14 -16.42 2.74
N ARG A 12 -7.06 -16.01 1.84
CA ARG A 12 -6.82 -14.90 0.91
C ARG A 12 -6.67 -13.57 1.63
N LEU A 13 -7.52 -13.27 2.61
CA LEU A 13 -7.41 -12.05 3.41
C LEU A 13 -6.07 -12.01 4.18
N MET A 14 -5.65 -13.14 4.75
CA MET A 14 -4.35 -13.25 5.41
C MET A 14 -3.19 -13.02 4.44
N ARG A 15 -3.19 -13.68 3.27
CA ARG A 15 -2.16 -13.47 2.22
C ARG A 15 -2.14 -12.02 1.74
N PHE A 16 -3.30 -11.41 1.56
CA PHE A 16 -3.42 -10.02 1.16
C PHE A 16 -2.78 -9.08 2.19
N GLY A 17 -3.13 -9.25 3.48
CA GLY A 17 -2.54 -8.48 4.57
C GLY A 17 -1.03 -8.67 4.69
N LEU A 18 -0.54 -9.90 4.54
CA LEU A 18 0.89 -10.21 4.61
C LEU A 18 1.68 -9.54 3.48
N ILE A 19 1.19 -9.61 2.24
CA ILE A 19 1.84 -8.97 1.09
C ILE A 19 1.81 -7.44 1.23
N GLY A 20 0.70 -6.88 1.70
CA GLY A 20 0.58 -5.45 1.98
C GLY A 20 1.59 -4.98 3.04
N ALA A 21 1.71 -5.71 4.14
CA ALA A 21 2.68 -5.42 5.20
C ALA A 21 4.13 -5.53 4.71
N ALA A 22 4.45 -6.58 3.92
CA ALA A 22 5.77 -6.74 3.32
C ALA A 22 6.11 -5.61 2.35
N ALA A 23 5.16 -5.18 1.53
CA ALA A 23 5.34 -4.06 0.62
C ALA A 23 5.55 -2.73 1.36
N ALA A 24 4.80 -2.48 2.45
CA ALA A 24 4.99 -1.32 3.30
C ALA A 24 6.38 -1.32 3.96
N ALA A 25 6.81 -2.45 4.53
CA ALA A 25 8.16 -2.58 5.09
C ALA A 25 9.24 -2.34 4.03
N MET A 26 9.06 -2.88 2.82
CA MET A 26 9.99 -2.66 1.71
C MET A 26 10.04 -1.20 1.28
N HIS A 27 8.90 -0.50 1.22
CA HIS A 27 8.86 0.95 0.98
C HIS A 27 9.70 1.68 2.03
N TYR A 28 9.42 1.46 3.31
CA TYR A 28 10.11 2.14 4.40
C TYR A 28 11.63 1.97 4.34
N TRP A 29 12.09 0.72 4.23
CA TRP A 29 13.52 0.41 4.19
C TRP A 29 14.19 0.84 2.89
N ALA A 30 13.50 0.75 1.75
CA ALA A 30 14.03 1.27 0.49
C ALA A 30 14.19 2.78 0.52
N ALA A 31 13.27 3.52 1.15
CA ALA A 31 13.41 4.97 1.30
C ALA A 31 14.63 5.32 2.15
N ILE A 32 14.83 4.65 3.28
CA ILE A 32 16.03 4.83 4.12
C ILE A 32 17.29 4.48 3.34
N ALA A 33 17.34 3.33 2.67
CA ALA A 33 18.51 2.93 1.88
C ALA A 33 18.83 3.93 0.77
N LEU A 34 17.83 4.48 0.08
CA LEU A 34 18.00 5.48 -0.96
C LEU A 34 18.53 6.82 -0.41
N VAL A 35 18.16 7.20 0.82
CA VAL A 35 18.72 8.37 1.50
C VAL A 35 20.15 8.09 1.96
N GLU A 36 20.36 7.07 2.77
CA GLU A 36 21.63 6.80 3.47
C GLU A 36 22.72 6.31 2.52
N LEU A 37 22.39 5.44 1.57
CA LEU A 37 23.36 4.86 0.62
C LEU A 37 23.38 5.60 -0.71
N GLY A 38 22.23 6.13 -1.13
CA GLY A 38 22.07 6.80 -2.43
C GLY A 38 22.27 8.32 -2.37
N GLY A 39 22.33 8.93 -1.19
CA GLY A 39 22.44 10.38 -1.01
C GLY A 39 21.24 11.16 -1.53
N LEU A 40 20.10 10.51 -1.76
CA LEU A 40 18.90 11.16 -2.28
C LEU A 40 18.23 11.99 -1.19
N ALA A 41 17.67 13.15 -1.57
CA ALA A 41 16.79 13.90 -0.69
C ALA A 41 15.57 13.04 -0.30
N PRO A 42 15.07 13.11 0.96
CA PRO A 42 14.04 12.21 1.47
C PRO A 42 12.78 12.11 0.60
N LEU A 43 12.30 13.22 0.04
CA LEU A 43 11.13 13.24 -0.85
C LEU A 43 11.37 12.50 -2.18
N ARG A 44 12.58 12.56 -2.73
CA ARG A 44 12.96 11.84 -3.96
C ARG A 44 13.16 10.37 -3.66
N ALA A 45 13.78 10.05 -2.53
CA ALA A 45 13.93 8.68 -2.05
C ALA A 45 12.57 8.01 -1.85
N ASN A 46 11.58 8.73 -1.30
CA ASN A 46 10.22 8.20 -1.11
C ASN A 46 9.53 7.80 -2.43
N VAL A 47 9.74 8.56 -3.51
CA VAL A 47 9.23 8.23 -4.85
C VAL A 47 9.88 6.96 -5.39
N GLY A 48 11.22 6.85 -5.28
CA GLY A 48 11.94 5.65 -5.70
C GLY A 48 11.53 4.41 -4.91
N ALA A 49 11.38 4.57 -3.60
CA ALA A 49 10.95 3.50 -2.70
C ALA A 49 9.53 3.02 -2.99
N PHE A 50 8.61 3.93 -3.29
CA PHE A 50 7.26 3.58 -3.74
C PHE A 50 7.29 2.76 -5.03
N ALA A 51 8.11 3.15 -6.02
CA ALA A 51 8.21 2.39 -7.26
C ALA A 51 8.68 0.94 -7.02
N ILE A 52 9.69 0.76 -6.15
CA ILE A 52 10.18 -0.57 -5.76
C ILE A 52 9.07 -1.38 -5.06
N ALA A 53 8.44 -0.79 -4.03
CA ALA A 53 7.39 -1.44 -3.26
C ALA A 53 6.16 -1.79 -4.10
N PHE A 54 5.78 -0.92 -5.05
CA PHE A 54 4.67 -1.13 -5.97
C PHE A 54 4.86 -2.38 -6.80
N TRP A 55 6.03 -2.55 -7.43
CA TRP A 55 6.30 -3.73 -8.26
C TRP A 55 6.31 -5.01 -7.43
N CYS A 56 6.94 -5.00 -6.25
CA CYS A 56 6.94 -6.15 -5.35
C CYS A 56 5.52 -6.52 -4.89
N SER A 57 4.69 -5.52 -4.56
CA SER A 57 3.29 -5.75 -4.20
C SER A 57 2.47 -6.30 -5.36
N TYR A 58 2.60 -5.70 -6.55
CA TYR A 58 1.87 -6.14 -7.74
C TYR A 58 2.21 -7.58 -8.11
N PHE A 59 3.50 -7.93 -8.17
CA PHE A 59 3.91 -9.30 -8.48
C PHE A 59 3.54 -10.28 -7.36
N GLY A 60 3.63 -9.87 -6.08
CA GLY A 60 3.18 -10.69 -4.95
C GLY A 60 1.69 -11.02 -5.05
N HIS A 61 0.84 -10.01 -5.25
CA HIS A 61 -0.61 -10.23 -5.38
C HIS A 61 -0.96 -11.02 -6.63
N ARG A 62 -0.32 -10.74 -7.77
CA ARG A 62 -0.58 -11.44 -9.04
C ARG A 62 -0.20 -12.92 -8.98
N HIS A 63 0.94 -13.27 -8.37
CA HIS A 63 1.45 -14.64 -8.36
C HIS A 63 0.98 -15.47 -7.16
N TRP A 64 0.63 -14.85 -6.04
CA TRP A 64 0.32 -15.58 -4.80
C TRP A 64 -1.09 -15.36 -4.25
N THR A 65 -1.62 -14.14 -4.28
CA THR A 65 -2.98 -13.86 -3.79
C THR A 65 -4.07 -14.23 -4.80
N PHE A 66 -3.83 -13.95 -6.08
CA PHE A 66 -4.83 -14.10 -7.15
C PHE A 66 -4.46 -15.13 -8.22
N ALA A 67 -3.54 -16.06 -7.92
CA ALA A 67 -3.11 -17.11 -8.84
C ALA A 67 -4.28 -17.92 -9.44
N ASP A 68 -5.35 -18.09 -8.66
CA ASP A 68 -6.51 -18.93 -8.98
C ASP A 68 -7.57 -18.23 -9.84
N ARG A 69 -7.43 -16.92 -10.15
CA ARG A 69 -8.42 -16.11 -10.89
C ARG A 69 -7.90 -15.53 -12.19
N ARG A 70 -7.28 -16.37 -13.04
CA ARG A 70 -6.74 -16.00 -14.37
C ARG A 70 -7.79 -15.61 -15.44
N GLY A 71 -9.06 -15.41 -15.08
CA GLY A 71 -10.19 -15.27 -16.02
C GLY A 71 -10.65 -13.84 -16.37
N GLY A 72 -9.90 -12.78 -16.02
CA GLY A 72 -10.28 -11.38 -16.31
C GLY A 72 -9.23 -10.63 -17.13
N HIS A 73 -9.59 -9.47 -17.71
CA HIS A 73 -8.67 -8.61 -18.47
C HIS A 73 -7.51 -8.12 -17.57
N PRO A 74 -6.27 -8.63 -17.76
CA PRO A 74 -5.16 -8.36 -16.83
C PRO A 74 -4.78 -6.87 -16.77
N ALA A 75 -4.94 -6.15 -17.88
CA ALA A 75 -4.67 -4.72 -17.97
C ALA A 75 -5.62 -3.89 -17.11
N ALA A 76 -6.93 -4.18 -17.11
CA ALA A 76 -7.90 -3.44 -16.32
C ALA A 76 -7.66 -3.59 -14.81
N VAL A 77 -7.30 -4.80 -14.37
CA VAL A 77 -6.94 -5.07 -12.96
C VAL A 77 -5.66 -4.33 -12.59
N PHE A 78 -4.66 -4.34 -13.47
CA PHE A 78 -3.41 -3.58 -13.26
C PHE A 78 -3.68 -2.07 -13.12
N PHE A 79 -4.43 -1.46 -14.04
CA PHE A 79 -4.68 -0.01 -13.98
C PHE A 79 -5.50 0.40 -12.75
N ARG A 80 -6.46 -0.43 -12.32
CA ARG A 80 -7.18 -0.20 -11.06
C ARG A 80 -6.23 -0.25 -9.86
N PHE A 81 -5.37 -1.28 -9.80
CA PHE A 81 -4.38 -1.42 -8.74
C PHE A 81 -3.38 -0.25 -8.72
N LEU A 82 -2.88 0.14 -9.90
CA LEU A 82 -1.99 1.29 -10.06
C LEU A 82 -2.65 2.59 -9.62
N ALA A 83 -3.90 2.85 -10.03
CA ALA A 83 -4.62 4.04 -9.63
C ALA A 83 -4.79 4.11 -8.10
N THR A 84 -5.20 3.01 -7.45
CA THR A 84 -5.32 2.95 -5.99
C THR A 84 -3.97 3.18 -5.30
N ALA A 85 -2.90 2.54 -5.79
CA ALA A 85 -1.57 2.71 -5.24
C ALA A 85 -1.05 4.15 -5.39
N LEU A 86 -1.26 4.77 -6.56
CA LEU A 86 -0.87 6.16 -6.81
C LEU A 86 -1.63 7.14 -5.93
N LEU A 87 -2.94 6.95 -5.72
CA LEU A 87 -3.72 7.81 -4.82
C LEU A 87 -3.20 7.74 -3.37
N GLY A 88 -2.97 6.52 -2.87
CA GLY A 88 -2.38 6.32 -1.55
C GLY A 88 -0.98 6.94 -1.44
N PHE A 89 -0.18 6.80 -2.50
CA PHE A 89 1.15 7.39 -2.56
C PHE A 89 1.13 8.92 -2.62
N LEU A 90 0.22 9.53 -3.37
CA LEU A 90 0.11 10.98 -3.43
C LEU A 90 -0.24 11.57 -2.06
N LEU A 91 -1.15 10.92 -1.33
CA LEU A 91 -1.46 11.30 0.04
C LEU A 91 -0.24 11.13 0.96
N ASN A 92 0.48 10.01 0.85
CA ASN A 92 1.72 9.77 1.57
C ASN A 92 2.76 10.87 1.28
N GLN A 93 3.06 11.12 0.00
CA GLN A 93 4.05 12.09 -0.43
C GLN A 93 3.71 13.51 0.04
N TRP A 94 2.44 13.88 -0.02
CA TRP A 94 1.97 15.18 0.42
C TRP A 94 2.11 15.36 1.94
N LEU A 95 1.63 14.40 2.74
CA LEU A 95 1.79 14.46 4.19
C LEU A 95 3.27 14.40 4.60
N TYR A 96 4.08 13.63 3.89
CA TYR A 96 5.51 13.55 4.14
C TYR A 96 6.22 14.87 3.88
N TYR A 97 5.87 15.56 2.79
CA TYR A 97 6.33 16.93 2.53
C TYR A 97 5.94 17.87 3.68
N LEU A 98 4.69 17.83 4.15
CA LEU A 98 4.25 18.68 5.26
C LEU A 98 5.03 18.41 6.54
N LEU A 99 5.22 17.15 6.93
CA LEU A 99 5.99 16.81 8.13
C LEU A 99 7.45 17.26 8.02
N LEU A 100 8.09 17.06 6.87
CA LEU A 100 9.48 17.50 6.67
C LEU A 100 9.63 19.02 6.66
N THR A 101 8.60 19.75 6.23
CA THR A 101 8.65 21.22 6.09
C THR A 101 8.34 21.92 7.41
N TYR A 102 7.34 21.42 8.15
CA TYR A 102 6.79 22.12 9.31
C TYR A 102 7.23 21.53 10.65
N LEU A 103 7.70 20.28 10.68
CA LEU A 103 8.18 19.63 11.90
C LEU A 103 9.68 19.37 11.79
N THR A 104 10.41 19.56 12.88
CA THR A 104 11.87 19.30 12.97
C THR A 104 12.18 17.83 13.25
N LEU A 105 11.34 16.91 12.75
CA LEU A 105 11.48 15.48 12.97
C LEU A 105 12.50 14.87 12.00
N PRO A 106 13.25 13.83 12.42
CA PRO A 106 14.06 13.04 11.51
C PRO A 106 13.22 12.43 10.39
N TYR A 107 13.77 12.40 9.18
CA TYR A 107 13.02 12.03 7.98
C TYR A 107 12.41 10.62 8.03
N PHE A 108 13.08 9.67 8.70
CA PHE A 108 12.60 8.30 8.85
C PHE A 108 11.42 8.21 9.84
N ILE A 109 11.44 9.01 10.92
CA ILE A 109 10.32 9.12 11.86
C ILE A 109 9.12 9.74 11.15
N SER A 110 9.33 10.83 10.41
CA SER A 110 8.30 11.48 9.61
C SER A 110 7.66 10.50 8.61
N LEU A 111 8.47 9.68 7.94
CA LEU A 111 7.96 8.67 7.02
C LEU A 111 7.13 7.60 7.74
N ALA A 112 7.62 7.08 8.87
CA ALA A 112 6.90 6.08 9.66
C ALA A 112 5.52 6.59 10.12
N ILE A 113 5.46 7.82 10.63
CA ILE A 113 4.20 8.47 11.05
C ILE A 113 3.24 8.57 9.86
N VAL A 114 3.71 9.05 8.72
CA VAL A 114 2.88 9.22 7.52
C VAL A 114 2.36 7.88 7.01
N MET A 115 3.19 6.83 7.00
CA MET A 115 2.76 5.50 6.59
C MET A 115 1.64 4.96 7.49
N VAL A 116 1.75 5.16 8.81
CA VAL A 116 0.69 4.78 9.77
C VAL A 116 -0.59 5.59 9.52
N ILE A 117 -0.49 6.90 9.32
CA ILE A 117 -1.64 7.77 9.03
C ILE A 117 -2.33 7.32 7.74
N VAL A 118 -1.58 7.13 6.64
CA VAL A 118 -2.14 6.70 5.35
C VAL A 118 -2.79 5.33 5.46
N ALA A 119 -2.18 4.38 6.17
CA ALA A 119 -2.78 3.06 6.40
C ALA A 119 -4.09 3.16 7.20
N ALA A 120 -4.10 3.95 8.28
CA ALA A 120 -5.29 4.18 9.10
C ALA A 120 -6.41 4.88 8.31
N SER A 121 -6.08 5.92 7.54
CA SER A 121 -7.04 6.62 6.66
C SER A 121 -7.62 5.68 5.61
N THR A 122 -6.78 4.87 4.97
CA THR A 122 -7.22 3.88 3.97
C THR A 122 -8.16 2.85 4.60
N TYR A 123 -7.85 2.36 5.80
CA TYR A 123 -8.72 1.45 6.53
C TYR A 123 -10.05 2.11 6.90
N LEU A 124 -10.04 3.33 7.45
CA LEU A 124 -11.25 4.07 7.80
C LEU A 124 -12.14 4.34 6.60
N LEU A 125 -11.56 4.77 5.47
CA LEU A 125 -12.30 4.97 4.22
C LEU A 125 -12.91 3.66 3.71
N SER A 126 -12.13 2.58 3.69
CA SER A 126 -12.61 1.26 3.30
C SER A 126 -13.76 0.81 4.20
N ARG A 127 -13.64 1.05 5.52
CA ARG A 127 -14.66 0.74 6.51
C ARG A 127 -15.94 1.55 6.28
N LEU A 128 -15.84 2.88 6.16
CA LEU A 128 -16.99 3.77 5.99
C LEU A 128 -17.72 3.56 4.66
N TRP A 129 -16.98 3.20 3.60
CA TRP A 129 -17.58 2.88 2.30
C TRP A 129 -18.25 1.51 2.29
N ALA A 130 -17.62 0.49 2.87
CA ALA A 130 -18.19 -0.86 2.97
C ALA A 130 -19.48 -0.88 3.78
N PHE A 131 -19.56 -0.13 4.88
CA PHE A 131 -20.77 -0.06 5.70
C PHE A 131 -21.89 0.83 5.12
N ARG A 132 -21.60 1.70 4.14
CA ARG A 132 -22.65 2.39 3.37
C ARG A 132 -23.27 1.52 2.28
N ALA A 133 -22.54 0.52 1.77
CA ALA A 133 -23.05 -0.38 0.74
C ALA A 133 -24.02 -1.46 1.27
N GLU A 134 -24.03 -1.72 2.58
CA GLU A 134 -24.98 -2.64 3.23
C GLU A 134 -26.34 -2.00 3.58
N GLN A 135 -26.57 -0.73 3.22
CA GLN A 135 -27.84 -0.02 3.47
C GLN A 135 -28.49 0.50 2.18
N LEU A 136 -28.53 -0.32 1.13
CA LEU A 136 -29.48 -0.10 0.04
C LEU A 136 -30.76 -0.89 0.36
N PRO A 137 -31.94 -0.24 0.47
CA PRO A 137 -33.22 -0.90 0.75
C PRO A 137 -33.65 -1.86 -0.36
#